data_AF-A0A671FSG2-F1
#
_entry.id   AF-A0A671FSG2-F1
#
_cell.length_a   1.000
_cell.length_b   1.000
_cell.length_c   1.000
_cell.angle_alpha   90.00
_cell.angle_beta   90.00
_cell.angle_gamma   90.00
#
_symmetry.space_group_name_H-M   'P 1'
#
loop_
_entity.id
_entity.type
_entity.pdbx_description
1 polymer ?
#
loop_
_entity_poly.entity_id
_entity_poly.type
_entity_poly.pdbx_seq_one_letter_code
_entity_poly.pdbx_strand_id
1 'polypeptide(L)'
;MIGRSLDGRLLRLPAPSAPPLPPPLLLLLLLLLAAAVPRSLAGVVCATAYWMPTEKTVHVKNVLDKNGDAYGFYNNSMNTTGWGILEIKAGYGSQALSNEVIMFVAGYLEGYLTAPHMYDHFVNLYPQLIKKPSIVDKVQEFMKKQEEWTRNNIKSYDDDPFWRHTGYVMAQMDGLYEGAMKRALLSGTKPMTLFQIQFLNAVGDLLDLIPSLSHTKNSSLKVFKRWEMGHCSALIKVLPGFENIYFAHSSWYTYAAMLRIYKHWDFNIKDKDTSSSRLSFSSYPGFLESLDDFYILSSGLILLQTTNSVYNKTLLKLVTPQSLLAWQRVRVANMMASDGKQWAEIFANYNSGTYNNQYMVLDLKKVKLKCGLDPGTLYIVEQIPSYVEYSEQTDVLREGYWPSYNIPFHEKIFNWSGYPMLVQKLGLDYSYDLAPRAKIFRRDQGKVTDMASMKYIMRYNNYKEDPYSKGDPCNTICCREDLNPRNPSPGGCYDTKVAWLFFLFSMVTITIPPAPTPIQRQSCKVFCGIKHNISENSLNSGFCFVLVMVPIAYLQVRALPVTSKSHNLVMLPCPHL
;
A
#
# COMPACT_ATOMS: atom_id res chain seq x y z
N MET A 1 -20.99 -4.49 68.48
CA MET A 1 -22.39 -4.78 68.05
C MET A 1 -22.39 -6.09 67.29
N ILE A 2 -23.34 -6.94 67.62
CA ILE A 2 -23.49 -8.32 67.15
C ILE A 2 -24.01 -8.33 65.71
N GLY A 3 -23.50 -9.26 64.89
CA GLY A 3 -24.08 -9.61 63.59
C GLY A 3 -23.40 -10.86 63.01
N ARG A 4 -23.93 -12.04 63.36
CA ARG A 4 -23.47 -13.35 62.87
C ARG A 4 -23.82 -13.52 61.38
N SER A 5 -22.89 -14.11 60.61
CA SER A 5 -23.15 -14.75 59.33
C SER A 5 -22.94 -16.26 59.49
N LEU A 6 -23.99 -17.03 59.24
CA LEU A 6 -23.98 -18.50 59.13
C LEU A 6 -23.70 -18.85 57.67
N ASP A 7 -22.58 -19.50 57.39
CA ASP A 7 -22.56 -20.80 56.72
C ASP A 7 -21.11 -21.27 56.51
N GLY A 8 -20.80 -22.43 57.09
CA GLY A 8 -19.48 -23.04 57.04
C GLY A 8 -19.22 -23.74 55.72
N ARG A 9 -18.04 -23.51 55.14
CA ARG A 9 -17.28 -24.45 54.29
C ARG A 9 -15.80 -24.07 54.29
N LEU A 10 -14.95 -25.07 54.52
CA LEU A 10 -13.49 -24.97 54.56
C LEU A 10 -12.88 -24.49 53.22
N LEU A 11 -11.92 -23.56 53.28
CA LEU A 11 -10.97 -23.27 52.21
C LEU A 11 -9.91 -24.38 52.14
N ARG A 12 -9.82 -25.10 51.01
CA ARG A 12 -8.69 -26.00 50.69
C ARG A 12 -7.54 -25.19 50.08
N LEU A 13 -6.32 -25.42 50.57
CA LEU A 13 -5.06 -24.93 49.99
C LEU A 13 -4.75 -25.61 48.64
N PRO A 14 -4.01 -24.97 47.71
CA PRO A 14 -3.58 -25.59 46.46
C PRO A 14 -2.46 -26.62 46.68
N ALA A 15 -2.50 -27.70 45.90
CA ALA A 15 -1.48 -28.76 45.88
C ALA A 15 -0.16 -28.30 45.20
N PRO A 16 1.01 -28.89 45.53
CA PRO A 16 2.30 -28.46 45.01
C PRO A 16 2.55 -28.90 43.56
N SER A 17 3.33 -28.08 42.86
CA SER A 17 3.79 -28.23 41.47
C SER A 17 4.64 -29.48 41.23
N ALA A 18 4.44 -30.13 40.08
CA ALA A 18 5.21 -31.30 39.62
C ALA A 18 6.71 -30.99 39.42
N PRO A 19 7.61 -31.99 39.60
CA PRO A 19 9.05 -31.79 39.50
C PRO A 19 9.53 -31.67 38.04
N PRO A 20 10.69 -31.03 37.80
CA PRO A 20 11.24 -30.85 36.45
C PRO A 20 11.75 -32.17 35.85
N LEU A 21 11.60 -32.31 34.53
CA LEU A 21 12.04 -33.47 33.75
C LEU A 21 13.57 -33.66 33.80
N PRO A 22 14.07 -34.91 33.81
CA PRO A 22 15.50 -35.18 33.93
C PRO A 22 16.30 -34.83 32.64
N PRO A 23 17.61 -34.50 32.77
CA PRO A 23 18.45 -33.98 31.69
C PRO A 23 18.49 -34.75 30.36
N PRO A 24 18.46 -36.11 30.33
CA PRO A 24 18.55 -36.84 29.05
C PRO A 24 17.26 -36.73 28.20
N LEU A 25 16.10 -36.44 28.81
CA LEU A 25 14.85 -36.19 28.09
C LEU A 25 14.84 -34.80 27.43
N LEU A 26 15.51 -33.82 28.04
CA LEU A 26 15.67 -32.47 27.48
C LEU A 26 16.58 -32.50 26.24
N LEU A 27 17.63 -33.32 26.27
CA LEU A 27 18.54 -33.52 25.14
C LEU A 27 17.85 -34.23 23.97
N LEU A 28 17.00 -35.22 24.25
CA LEU A 28 16.19 -35.91 23.23
C LEU A 28 15.15 -34.96 22.61
N LEU A 29 14.53 -34.08 23.41
CA LEU A 29 13.60 -33.05 22.91
C LEU A 29 14.32 -32.01 22.04
N LEU A 30 15.54 -31.60 22.42
CA LEU A 30 16.38 -30.67 21.66
C LEU A 30 16.87 -31.29 20.35
N LEU A 31 17.18 -32.59 20.33
CA LEU A 31 17.54 -33.33 19.12
C LEU A 31 16.33 -33.57 18.20
N LEU A 32 15.13 -33.78 18.75
CA LEU A 32 13.87 -33.86 18.00
C LEU A 32 13.43 -32.49 17.46
N LEU A 33 13.72 -31.39 18.17
CA LEU A 33 13.52 -30.01 17.71
C LEU A 33 14.55 -29.60 16.64
N ALA A 34 15.79 -30.08 16.73
CA ALA A 34 16.80 -29.88 15.69
C ALA A 34 16.51 -30.73 14.42
N ALA A 35 15.82 -31.85 14.55
CA ALA A 35 15.32 -32.67 13.44
C ALA A 35 14.01 -32.13 12.82
N ALA A 36 13.40 -31.09 13.43
CA ALA A 36 12.24 -30.38 12.91
C ALA A 36 12.60 -29.01 12.28
N VAL A 37 13.86 -28.81 11.87
CA VAL A 37 14.20 -27.74 10.93
C VAL A 37 13.65 -28.17 9.56
N PRO A 38 12.68 -27.43 8.96
CA PRO A 38 12.18 -27.79 7.64
C PRO A 38 13.35 -27.77 6.66
N ARG A 39 13.70 -28.95 6.14
CA ARG A 39 14.57 -29.10 4.97
C ARG A 39 13.87 -28.39 3.80
N SER A 40 14.50 -27.31 3.32
CA SER A 40 14.01 -26.37 2.29
C SER A 40 12.67 -25.67 2.61
N LEU A 41 12.72 -24.36 2.88
CA LEU A 41 11.56 -23.48 2.77
C LEU A 41 11.15 -23.41 1.29
N ALA A 42 10.30 -24.34 0.85
CA ALA A 42 9.70 -24.28 -0.47
C ALA A 42 9.01 -22.92 -0.65
N GLY A 43 9.59 -22.03 -1.46
CA GLY A 43 9.05 -20.70 -1.76
C GLY A 43 9.98 -19.51 -1.53
N VAL A 44 11.11 -19.66 -0.80
CA VAL A 44 12.06 -18.55 -0.60
C VAL A 44 13.20 -18.63 -1.61
N VAL A 45 13.38 -17.57 -2.39
CA VAL A 45 14.50 -17.40 -3.32
C VAL A 45 15.35 -16.22 -2.86
N CYS A 46 16.61 -16.46 -2.54
CA CYS A 46 17.58 -15.43 -2.19
C CYS A 46 18.54 -15.18 -3.35
N ALA A 47 18.98 -13.94 -3.53
CA ALA A 47 20.01 -13.60 -4.49
C ALA A 47 20.81 -12.37 -4.06
N THR A 48 22.00 -12.25 -4.64
CA THR A 48 22.91 -11.11 -4.49
C THR A 48 23.38 -10.67 -5.87
N ALA A 49 23.31 -9.37 -6.13
CA ALA A 49 23.80 -8.70 -7.32
C ALA A 49 25.11 -7.98 -7.02
N TYR A 50 26.07 -8.10 -7.94
CA TYR A 50 27.37 -7.44 -7.92
C TYR A 50 27.48 -6.57 -9.18
N TRP A 51 27.74 -5.29 -9.01
CA TRP A 51 28.02 -4.36 -10.08
C TRP A 51 29.44 -4.60 -10.61
N MET A 52 29.58 -4.72 -11.92
CA MET A 52 30.86 -4.91 -12.59
C MET A 52 31.21 -3.61 -13.33
N PRO A 53 32.06 -2.71 -12.77
CA PRO A 53 32.24 -1.35 -13.29
C PRO A 53 32.83 -1.28 -14.69
N THR A 54 33.75 -2.20 -15.00
CA THR A 54 34.47 -2.23 -16.28
C THR A 54 33.53 -2.57 -17.42
N GLU A 55 32.68 -3.58 -17.20
CA GLU A 55 31.72 -4.08 -18.19
C GLU A 55 30.40 -3.30 -18.16
N LYS A 56 30.14 -2.54 -17.09
CA LYS A 56 28.85 -1.90 -16.79
C LYS A 56 27.70 -2.92 -16.80
N THR A 57 27.93 -4.07 -16.17
CA THR A 57 26.94 -5.17 -16.09
C THR A 57 26.74 -5.62 -14.65
N VAL A 58 25.74 -6.46 -14.43
CA VAL A 58 25.45 -7.05 -13.12
C VAL A 58 25.65 -8.56 -13.15
N HIS A 59 26.47 -9.06 -12.23
CA HIS A 59 26.60 -10.49 -11.95
C HIS A 59 25.69 -10.86 -10.77
N VAL A 60 24.92 -11.95 -10.92
CA VAL A 60 24.01 -12.41 -9.85
C VAL A 60 24.42 -13.80 -9.38
N LYS A 61 24.41 -13.99 -8.05
CA LYS A 61 24.55 -15.29 -7.40
C LYS A 61 23.28 -15.58 -6.58
N ASN A 62 22.78 -16.80 -6.64
CA ASN A 62 21.59 -17.24 -5.88
C ASN A 62 21.95 -17.59 -4.42
N VAL A 63 22.61 -16.65 -3.74
CA VAL A 63 23.00 -16.72 -2.32
C VAL A 63 22.74 -15.37 -1.68
N LEU A 64 22.65 -15.33 -0.36
CA LEU A 64 22.62 -14.08 0.39
C LEU A 64 24.04 -13.73 0.85
N ASP A 65 24.68 -12.78 0.18
CA ASP A 65 26.00 -12.27 0.51
C ASP A 65 25.91 -10.76 0.80
N LYS A 66 26.15 -10.39 2.05
CA LYS A 66 26.07 -9.00 2.51
C LYS A 66 27.18 -8.11 1.96
N ASN A 67 28.22 -8.70 1.37
CA ASN A 67 29.30 -7.95 0.72
C ASN A 67 28.96 -7.52 -0.71
N GLY A 68 27.88 -8.06 -1.29
CA GLY A 68 27.41 -7.67 -2.61
C GLY A 68 26.69 -6.33 -2.62
N ASP A 69 26.55 -5.76 -3.82
CA ASP A 69 26.07 -4.40 -4.03
C ASP A 69 24.56 -4.25 -3.84
N ALA A 70 23.80 -5.32 -4.12
CA ALA A 70 22.46 -5.51 -3.62
C ALA A 70 22.22 -6.96 -3.23
N TYR A 71 21.49 -7.21 -2.16
CA TYR A 71 21.13 -8.56 -1.70
C TYR A 71 19.73 -8.58 -1.10
N GLY A 72 19.10 -9.74 -1.14
CA GLY A 72 17.72 -9.84 -0.71
C GLY A 72 17.09 -11.20 -0.98
N PHE A 73 15.79 -11.28 -0.71
CA PHE A 73 15.01 -12.48 -0.97
C PHE A 73 13.58 -12.15 -1.38
N TYR A 74 13.00 -13.08 -2.14
CA TYR A 74 11.57 -13.14 -2.40
C TYR A 74 11.01 -14.43 -1.79
N ASN A 75 10.08 -14.29 -0.84
CA ASN A 75 9.32 -15.39 -0.27
C ASN A 75 7.94 -15.44 -0.94
N ASN A 76 7.74 -16.43 -1.80
CA ASN A 76 6.45 -16.68 -2.44
C ASN A 76 5.51 -17.44 -1.48
N SER A 77 4.88 -16.70 -0.56
CA SER A 77 3.85 -17.21 0.35
C SER A 77 2.42 -16.93 -0.13
N MET A 78 2.22 -16.70 -1.43
CA MET A 78 0.90 -16.39 -2.00
C MET A 78 -0.15 -17.48 -1.69
N ASN A 79 0.21 -18.76 -1.80
CA ASN A 79 -0.72 -19.86 -1.56
C ASN A 79 -1.05 -20.11 -0.08
N THR A 80 -0.28 -19.56 0.85
CA THR A 80 -0.47 -19.76 2.30
C THR A 80 -1.00 -18.52 2.99
N THR A 81 -0.65 -17.33 2.51
CA THR A 81 -0.94 -16.04 3.15
C THR A 81 -1.64 -15.04 2.23
N GLY A 82 -1.72 -15.33 0.93
CA GLY A 82 -2.12 -14.39 -0.12
C GLY A 82 -1.13 -13.25 -0.37
N TRP A 83 0.08 -13.30 0.21
CA TRP A 83 1.14 -12.32 0.01
C TRP A 83 2.46 -13.00 -0.33
N GLY A 84 3.17 -12.46 -1.32
CA GLY A 84 4.62 -12.58 -1.39
C GLY A 84 5.28 -11.56 -0.48
N ILE A 85 6.49 -11.84 0.02
CA ILE A 85 7.31 -10.90 0.78
C ILE A 85 8.63 -10.71 0.05
N LEU A 86 8.98 -9.45 -0.22
CA LEU A 86 10.24 -9.09 -0.87
C LEU A 86 11.04 -8.18 0.06
N GLU A 87 12.30 -8.53 0.30
CA GLU A 87 13.27 -7.65 0.96
C GLU A 87 14.45 -7.42 0.03
N ILE A 88 14.80 -6.15 -0.20
CA ILE A 88 15.98 -5.74 -0.98
C ILE A 88 16.78 -4.74 -0.16
N LYS A 89 18.08 -5.03 0.00
CA LYS A 89 19.07 -4.11 0.52
C LYS A 89 20.09 -3.77 -0.57
N ALA A 90 20.49 -2.51 -0.68
CA ALA A 90 21.43 -2.08 -1.71
C ALA A 90 22.38 -0.97 -1.22
N GLY A 91 23.61 -0.95 -1.74
CA GLY A 91 24.63 0.07 -1.42
C GLY A 91 25.35 -0.15 -0.08
N TYR A 92 25.22 -1.34 0.52
CA TYR A 92 25.93 -1.74 1.75
C TYR A 92 27.12 -2.67 1.50
N GLY A 93 27.39 -2.99 0.23
CA GLY A 93 28.46 -3.89 -0.18
C GLY A 93 29.85 -3.31 0.05
N SER A 94 30.86 -4.10 -0.31
CA SER A 94 32.27 -3.70 -0.14
C SER A 94 32.70 -2.58 -1.10
N GLN A 95 31.98 -2.41 -2.21
CA GLN A 95 32.28 -1.41 -3.22
C GLN A 95 31.54 -0.08 -2.91
N ALA A 96 32.25 1.03 -3.06
CA ALA A 96 31.62 2.34 -3.07
C ALA A 96 30.93 2.58 -4.43
N LEU A 97 29.61 2.76 -4.40
CA LEU A 97 28.77 2.98 -5.58
C LEU A 97 28.15 4.37 -5.55
N SER A 98 27.86 4.92 -6.73
CA SER A 98 27.02 6.12 -6.85
C SER A 98 25.57 5.77 -6.53
N ASN A 99 24.77 6.76 -6.15
CA ASN A 99 23.36 6.57 -5.82
C ASN A 99 22.57 5.99 -7.02
N GLU A 100 22.89 6.40 -8.24
CA GLU A 100 22.28 5.90 -9.48
C GLU A 100 22.56 4.40 -9.66
N VAL A 101 23.81 3.97 -9.42
CA VAL A 101 24.19 2.56 -9.53
C VAL A 101 23.52 1.74 -8.42
N ILE A 102 23.44 2.25 -7.19
CA ILE A 102 22.72 1.61 -6.08
C ILE A 102 21.26 1.33 -6.47
N MET A 103 20.57 2.35 -7.01
CA MET A 103 19.18 2.22 -7.44
C MET A 103 19.03 1.24 -8.59
N PHE A 104 19.93 1.28 -9.57
CA PHE A 104 19.97 0.34 -10.68
C PHE A 104 20.14 -1.10 -10.20
N VAL A 105 21.14 -1.41 -9.36
CA VAL A 105 21.35 -2.79 -8.88
C VAL A 105 20.21 -3.26 -7.96
N ALA A 106 19.59 -2.36 -7.20
CA ALA A 106 18.41 -2.67 -6.40
C ALA A 106 17.22 -3.09 -7.30
N GLY A 107 16.96 -2.30 -8.35
CA GLY A 107 15.97 -2.64 -9.37
C GLY A 107 16.28 -3.97 -10.04
N TYR A 108 17.53 -4.17 -10.44
CA TYR A 108 18.00 -5.41 -11.07
C TYR A 108 17.71 -6.63 -10.20
N LEU A 109 18.05 -6.56 -8.92
CA LEU A 109 17.80 -7.67 -8.01
C LEU A 109 16.31 -7.95 -7.84
N GLU A 110 15.47 -6.91 -7.71
CA GLU A 110 14.02 -7.08 -7.63
C GLU A 110 13.45 -7.72 -8.90
N GLY A 111 13.85 -7.25 -10.08
CA GLY A 111 13.41 -7.79 -11.36
C GLY A 111 13.82 -9.24 -11.52
N TYR A 112 15.04 -9.57 -11.09
CA TYR A 112 15.55 -10.94 -11.13
C TYR A 112 14.80 -11.89 -10.19
N LEU A 113 14.45 -11.43 -8.99
CA LEU A 113 13.75 -12.25 -7.98
C LEU A 113 12.27 -12.41 -8.28
N THR A 114 11.62 -11.39 -8.86
CA THR A 114 10.16 -11.35 -9.05
C THR A 114 9.69 -11.60 -10.48
N ALA A 115 10.60 -11.68 -11.45
CA ALA A 115 10.33 -11.91 -12.87
C ALA A 115 9.23 -12.94 -13.20
N PRO A 116 9.21 -14.14 -12.57
CA PRO A 116 8.16 -15.12 -12.85
C PRO A 116 6.75 -14.55 -12.66
N HIS A 117 6.51 -13.80 -11.57
CA HIS A 117 5.19 -13.24 -11.26
C HIS A 117 4.93 -11.89 -11.93
N MET A 118 5.96 -11.20 -12.41
CA MET A 118 5.80 -9.94 -13.16
C MET A 118 5.01 -10.17 -14.46
N TYR A 119 5.34 -11.23 -15.19
CA TYR A 119 4.63 -11.55 -16.44
C TYR A 119 3.20 -12.01 -16.17
N ASP A 120 2.97 -12.85 -15.15
CA ASP A 120 1.63 -13.27 -14.74
C ASP A 120 0.75 -12.06 -14.39
N HIS A 121 1.30 -11.12 -13.63
CA HIS A 121 0.57 -9.92 -13.23
C HIS A 121 0.25 -9.01 -14.43
N PHE A 122 1.19 -8.85 -15.37
CA PHE A 122 0.94 -8.16 -16.63
C PHE A 122 -0.20 -8.81 -17.43
N VAL A 123 -0.17 -10.13 -17.62
CA VAL A 123 -1.21 -10.85 -18.37
C VAL A 123 -2.57 -10.72 -17.70
N ASN A 124 -2.63 -10.70 -16.38
CA ASN A 124 -3.88 -10.51 -15.63
C ASN A 124 -4.46 -9.10 -15.77
N LEU A 125 -3.61 -8.06 -15.75
CA LEU A 125 -4.05 -6.66 -15.76
C LEU A 125 -4.26 -6.06 -17.15
N TYR A 126 -3.46 -6.46 -18.14
CA TYR A 126 -3.53 -5.94 -19.49
C TYR A 126 -4.96 -5.92 -20.09
N PRO A 127 -5.73 -7.03 -20.08
CA PRO A 127 -7.09 -7.04 -20.63
C PRO A 127 -8.11 -6.24 -19.80
N GLN A 128 -7.79 -5.88 -18.55
CA GLN A 128 -8.66 -5.08 -17.68
C GLN A 128 -8.62 -3.60 -18.09
N LEU A 129 -7.42 -3.10 -18.43
CA LEU A 129 -7.18 -1.71 -18.83
C LEU A 129 -7.34 -1.52 -20.35
N ILE A 130 -6.70 -2.37 -21.15
CA ILE A 130 -6.71 -2.28 -22.61
C ILE A 130 -7.75 -3.24 -23.16
N LYS A 131 -8.99 -2.74 -23.28
CA LYS A 131 -10.12 -3.48 -23.86
C LYS A 131 -10.19 -3.40 -25.38
N LYS A 132 -9.64 -2.32 -25.96
CA LYS A 132 -9.64 -2.08 -27.41
C LYS A 132 -8.19 -2.04 -27.90
N PRO A 133 -7.76 -2.97 -28.76
CA PRO A 133 -6.38 -2.98 -29.27
C PRO A 133 -5.95 -1.66 -29.92
N SER A 134 -6.88 -0.91 -30.52
CA SER A 134 -6.61 0.37 -31.18
C SER A 134 -6.16 1.51 -30.24
N ILE A 135 -6.32 1.37 -28.92
CA ILE A 135 -5.82 2.38 -27.96
C ILE A 135 -4.35 2.19 -27.61
N VAL A 136 -3.81 0.99 -27.84
CA VAL A 136 -2.45 0.58 -27.40
C VAL A 136 -1.40 1.48 -28.03
N ASP A 137 -1.48 1.70 -29.35
CA ASP A 137 -0.50 2.51 -30.07
C ASP A 137 -0.43 3.94 -29.51
N LYS A 138 -1.58 4.52 -29.15
CA LYS A 138 -1.64 5.86 -28.55
C LYS A 138 -1.06 5.90 -27.15
N VAL A 139 -1.32 4.87 -26.34
CA VAL A 139 -0.75 4.75 -24.99
C VAL A 139 0.77 4.59 -25.09
N GLN A 140 1.25 3.72 -25.97
CA GLN A 140 2.68 3.52 -26.22
C GLN A 140 3.35 4.81 -26.70
N GLU A 141 2.73 5.53 -27.63
CA GLU A 141 3.25 6.81 -28.11
C GLU A 141 3.32 7.86 -27.00
N PHE A 142 2.28 7.97 -26.17
CA PHE A 142 2.27 8.88 -25.03
C PHE A 142 3.39 8.54 -24.04
N MET A 143 3.49 7.27 -23.62
CA MET A 143 4.48 6.82 -22.65
C MET A 143 5.91 6.99 -23.18
N LYS A 144 6.14 6.72 -24.47
CA LYS A 144 7.43 6.98 -25.12
C LYS A 144 7.81 8.46 -25.04
N LYS A 145 6.92 9.37 -25.44
CA LYS A 145 7.18 10.83 -25.37
C LYS A 145 7.40 11.30 -23.94
N GLN A 146 6.67 10.74 -22.99
CA GLN A 146 6.78 11.06 -21.57
C GLN A 146 8.12 10.61 -20.99
N GLU A 147 8.57 9.40 -21.34
CA GLU A 147 9.89 8.91 -20.96
C GLU A 147 11.01 9.74 -21.60
N GLU A 148 10.95 10.01 -22.91
CA GLU A 148 11.93 10.86 -23.60
C GLU A 148 12.05 12.23 -22.95
N TRP A 149 10.92 12.87 -22.65
CA TRP A 149 10.88 14.14 -21.94
C TRP A 149 11.50 14.02 -20.53
N THR A 150 11.13 12.99 -19.77
CA THR A 150 11.67 12.75 -18.42
C THR A 150 13.19 12.58 -18.46
N ARG A 151 13.72 11.74 -19.36
CA ARG A 151 15.16 11.49 -19.50
C ARG A 151 15.92 12.73 -19.94
N ASN A 152 15.34 13.56 -20.82
CA ASN A 152 15.96 14.82 -21.24
C ASN A 152 16.06 15.82 -20.08
N ASN A 153 15.02 15.92 -19.24
CA ASN A 153 15.06 16.81 -18.07
C ASN A 153 16.05 16.31 -17.00
N ILE A 154 16.09 15.00 -16.72
CA ILE A 154 17.09 14.42 -15.79
C ILE A 154 18.52 14.79 -16.23
N LYS A 155 18.81 14.73 -17.54
CA LYS A 155 20.13 15.09 -18.09
C LYS A 155 20.41 16.59 -18.08
N SER A 156 19.38 17.43 -18.23
CA SER A 156 19.53 18.88 -18.37
C SER A 156 19.59 19.60 -17.02
N TYR A 157 19.09 18.97 -15.97
CA TYR A 157 18.95 19.53 -14.63
C TYR A 157 19.49 18.55 -13.57
N ASP A 158 20.68 17.97 -13.79
CA ASP A 158 21.29 16.98 -12.89
C ASP A 158 21.68 17.56 -11.51
N ASP A 159 21.97 18.87 -11.44
CA ASP A 159 22.19 19.60 -10.19
C ASP A 159 20.90 19.83 -9.37
N ASP A 160 19.73 19.81 -10.02
CA ASP A 160 18.44 20.01 -9.35
C ASP A 160 18.06 18.78 -8.51
N PRO A 161 17.80 18.92 -7.20
CA PRO A 161 17.51 17.78 -6.35
C PRO A 161 16.31 16.94 -6.80
N PHE A 162 15.26 17.58 -7.31
CA PHE A 162 14.06 16.88 -7.77
C PHE A 162 14.37 16.03 -9.01
N TRP A 163 15.07 16.58 -9.99
CA TRP A 163 15.44 15.84 -11.21
C TRP A 163 16.50 14.77 -10.95
N ARG A 164 17.43 15.00 -10.01
CA ARG A 164 18.37 13.97 -9.53
C ARG A 164 17.65 12.78 -8.89
N HIS A 165 16.67 13.02 -8.02
CA HIS A 165 15.84 11.96 -7.43
C HIS A 165 14.92 11.29 -8.46
N THR A 166 14.45 12.03 -9.46
CA THR A 166 13.74 11.42 -10.61
C THR A 166 14.68 10.49 -11.38
N GLY A 167 15.96 10.86 -11.53
CA GLY A 167 17.02 9.99 -12.05
C GLY A 167 17.19 8.69 -11.27
N TYR A 168 17.17 8.75 -9.94
CA TYR A 168 17.23 7.57 -9.06
C TYR A 168 16.06 6.61 -9.31
N VAL A 169 14.84 7.12 -9.39
CA VAL A 169 13.63 6.32 -9.67
C VAL A 169 13.73 5.65 -11.05
N MET A 170 14.17 6.40 -12.06
CA MET A 170 14.28 5.87 -13.41
C MET A 170 15.42 4.85 -13.56
N ALA A 171 16.55 5.03 -12.85
CA ALA A 171 17.63 4.06 -12.79
C ALA A 171 17.18 2.73 -12.17
N GLN A 172 16.32 2.78 -11.14
CA GLN A 172 15.72 1.58 -10.57
C GLN A 172 14.81 0.83 -11.57
N MET A 173 14.04 1.56 -12.40
CA MET A 173 13.23 0.95 -13.45
C MET A 173 14.09 0.28 -14.54
N ASP A 174 15.21 0.91 -14.92
CA ASP A 174 16.17 0.33 -15.86
C ASP A 174 16.74 -0.98 -15.32
N GLY A 175 17.16 -0.96 -14.05
CA GLY A 175 17.59 -2.15 -13.34
C GLY A 175 16.52 -3.23 -13.34
N LEU A 176 15.29 -2.90 -12.94
CA LEU A 176 14.16 -3.83 -12.90
C LEU A 176 13.96 -4.55 -14.24
N TYR A 177 14.01 -3.80 -15.35
CA TYR A 177 13.90 -4.36 -16.68
C TYR A 177 15.04 -5.34 -16.98
N GLU A 178 16.29 -4.93 -16.78
CA GLU A 178 17.46 -5.79 -17.06
C GLU A 178 17.52 -7.05 -16.18
N GLY A 179 17.20 -6.91 -14.89
CA GLY A 179 17.13 -8.03 -13.97
C GLY A 179 16.07 -9.05 -14.37
N ALA A 180 14.89 -8.57 -14.77
CA ALA A 180 13.82 -9.42 -15.25
C ALA A 180 14.19 -10.13 -16.56
N MET A 181 14.85 -9.42 -17.51
CA MET A 181 15.37 -10.01 -18.73
C MET A 181 16.40 -11.11 -18.44
N LYS A 182 17.35 -10.87 -17.52
CA LYS A 182 18.35 -11.86 -17.13
C LYS A 182 17.70 -13.12 -16.58
N ARG A 183 16.70 -12.96 -15.70
CA ARG A 183 15.98 -14.11 -15.12
C ARG A 183 15.21 -14.90 -16.18
N ALA A 184 14.57 -14.21 -17.12
CA ALA A 184 13.85 -14.84 -18.22
C ALA A 184 14.79 -15.68 -19.09
N LEU A 185 15.95 -15.13 -19.46
CA LEU A 185 16.98 -15.85 -20.23
C LEU A 185 17.46 -17.12 -19.53
N LEU A 186 17.77 -17.04 -18.22
CA LEU A 186 18.20 -18.20 -17.43
C LEU A 186 17.10 -19.25 -17.26
N SER A 187 15.83 -18.84 -17.28
CA SER A 187 14.68 -19.73 -17.10
C SER A 187 14.14 -20.27 -18.43
N GLY A 188 14.72 -19.88 -19.58
CA GLY A 188 14.22 -20.24 -20.90
C GLY A 188 12.84 -19.65 -21.22
N THR A 189 12.44 -18.55 -20.57
CA THR A 189 11.15 -17.89 -20.78
C THR A 189 11.29 -16.61 -21.61
N LYS A 190 10.19 -16.17 -22.23
CA LYS A 190 10.18 -14.94 -23.03
C LYS A 190 10.40 -13.72 -22.12
N PRO A 191 11.42 -12.87 -22.37
CA PRO A 191 11.60 -11.63 -21.63
C PRO A 191 10.42 -10.67 -21.81
N MET A 192 10.08 -9.95 -20.75
CA MET A 192 9.14 -8.83 -20.84
C MET A 192 9.74 -7.71 -21.69
N THR A 193 8.92 -6.94 -22.39
CA THR A 193 9.37 -5.73 -23.09
C THR A 193 9.41 -4.55 -22.11
N LEU A 194 10.19 -3.51 -22.42
CA LEU A 194 10.23 -2.29 -21.61
C LEU A 194 8.83 -1.67 -21.44
N PHE A 195 8.02 -1.65 -22.50
CA PHE A 195 6.64 -1.19 -22.42
C PHE A 195 5.80 -1.98 -21.42
N GLN A 196 6.00 -3.30 -21.29
CA GLN A 196 5.27 -4.09 -20.30
C GLN A 196 5.67 -3.74 -18.87
N ILE A 197 6.94 -3.42 -18.62
CA ILE A 197 7.42 -2.93 -17.32
C ILE A 197 6.81 -1.56 -17.02
N GLN A 198 6.86 -0.64 -17.99
CA GLN A 198 6.28 0.69 -17.84
C GLN A 198 4.76 0.62 -17.63
N PHE A 199 4.07 -0.28 -18.34
CA PHE A 199 2.65 -0.53 -18.17
C PHE A 199 2.31 -0.90 -16.73
N LEU A 200 3.08 -1.81 -16.12
CA LEU A 200 2.87 -2.21 -14.71
C LEU A 200 3.00 -1.00 -13.78
N ASN A 201 4.07 -0.21 -13.93
CA ASN A 201 4.31 0.95 -13.07
C ASN A 201 3.30 2.10 -13.29
N ALA A 202 2.69 2.15 -14.47
CA ALA A 202 1.70 3.17 -14.83
C ALA A 202 0.25 2.71 -14.64
N VAL A 203 -0.03 1.56 -14.01
CA VAL A 203 -1.41 1.02 -13.91
C VAL A 203 -2.40 2.03 -13.33
N GLY A 204 -2.02 2.77 -12.29
CA GLY A 204 -2.87 3.82 -11.71
C GLY A 204 -3.07 4.98 -12.69
N ASP A 205 -2.01 5.44 -13.33
CA ASP A 205 -2.04 6.54 -14.30
C ASP A 205 -2.87 6.21 -15.55
N LEU A 206 -2.84 4.94 -15.98
CA LEU A 206 -3.59 4.44 -17.14
C LEU A 206 -5.11 4.53 -16.96
N LEU A 207 -5.60 4.58 -15.72
CA LEU A 207 -7.03 4.75 -15.41
C LEU A 207 -7.55 6.12 -15.89
N ASP A 208 -6.73 7.16 -15.86
CA ASP A 208 -7.07 8.50 -16.36
C ASP A 208 -6.55 8.76 -17.78
N LEU A 209 -5.38 8.20 -18.12
CA LEU A 209 -4.73 8.39 -19.42
C LEU A 209 -5.50 7.71 -20.57
N ILE A 210 -5.98 6.48 -20.39
CA ILE A 210 -6.73 5.79 -21.45
C ILE A 210 -8.01 6.57 -21.81
N PRO A 211 -8.82 7.03 -20.85
CA PRO A 211 -9.95 7.93 -21.13
C PRO A 211 -9.55 9.23 -21.82
N SER A 212 -8.44 9.88 -21.43
CA SER A 212 -8.02 11.16 -22.03
C SER A 212 -7.62 11.02 -23.50
N LEU A 213 -7.04 9.89 -23.90
CA LEU A 213 -6.68 9.56 -25.28
C LEU A 213 -7.88 9.11 -26.15
N SER A 214 -9.00 8.78 -25.50
CA SER A 214 -10.22 8.32 -26.17
C SER A 214 -11.17 9.48 -26.49
N HIS A 215 -11.08 10.01 -27.71
CA HIS A 215 -12.06 11.00 -28.21
C HIS A 215 -13.40 10.34 -28.56
N THR A 216 -14.11 9.78 -27.58
CA THR A 216 -15.48 9.30 -27.82
C THR A 216 -16.44 10.49 -27.84
N LYS A 217 -16.89 10.87 -29.04
CA LYS A 217 -17.79 12.01 -29.32
C LYS A 217 -19.18 11.90 -28.69
N ASN A 218 -19.57 10.73 -28.19
CA ASN A 218 -20.82 10.54 -27.48
C ASN A 218 -20.70 9.28 -26.64
N SER A 219 -20.64 9.45 -25.33
CA SER A 219 -21.18 8.44 -24.43
C SER A 219 -22.18 9.18 -23.57
N SER A 220 -23.41 8.67 -23.52
CA SER A 220 -24.28 8.94 -22.38
C SER A 220 -23.49 8.79 -21.07
N LEU A 221 -23.97 9.36 -19.97
CA LEU A 221 -23.54 9.00 -18.62
C LEU A 221 -23.86 7.51 -18.37
N LYS A 222 -23.27 6.60 -19.15
CA LYS A 222 -23.09 5.22 -18.76
C LYS A 222 -22.27 5.34 -17.49
N VAL A 223 -22.92 5.02 -16.38
CA VAL A 223 -22.30 4.87 -15.07
C VAL A 223 -20.98 4.14 -15.31
N PHE A 224 -19.86 4.88 -15.20
CA PHE A 224 -18.54 4.26 -15.21
C PHE A 224 -18.61 3.17 -14.16
N LYS A 225 -18.27 1.94 -14.52
CA LYS A 225 -18.30 0.86 -13.54
C LYS A 225 -17.37 1.29 -12.41
N ARG A 226 -17.82 1.21 -11.16
CA ARG A 226 -17.12 1.71 -9.97
C ARG A 226 -15.63 1.30 -10.01
N TRP A 227 -15.33 0.05 -10.34
CA TRP A 227 -13.96 -0.49 -10.42
C TRP A 227 -13.12 -0.14 -11.67
N GLU A 228 -13.67 0.52 -12.70
CA GLU A 228 -12.90 0.94 -13.88
C GLU A 228 -11.91 2.09 -13.58
N MET A 229 -12.08 2.79 -12.45
CA MET A 229 -11.20 3.89 -12.00
C MET A 229 -10.41 3.57 -10.72
N GLY A 230 -10.55 2.37 -10.16
CA GLY A 230 -10.03 2.04 -8.82
C GLY A 230 -10.84 2.72 -7.69
N HIS A 231 -10.94 2.05 -6.54
CA HIS A 231 -11.53 2.61 -5.31
C HIS A 231 -10.73 2.17 -4.10
N CYS A 232 -10.91 2.86 -2.98
CA CYS A 232 -10.17 2.60 -1.75
C CYS A 232 -10.97 3.14 -0.56
N SER A 233 -10.79 2.54 0.62
CA SER A 233 -11.26 3.11 1.89
C SER A 233 -10.06 3.27 2.81
N ALA A 234 -9.88 4.43 3.43
CA ALA A 234 -8.86 4.66 4.44
C ALA A 234 -9.46 5.26 5.71
N LEU A 235 -8.81 4.98 6.85
CA LEU A 235 -9.16 5.55 8.13
C LEU A 235 -7.89 5.78 8.95
N ILE A 236 -7.72 7.01 9.44
CA ILE A 236 -6.79 7.34 10.52
C ILE A 236 -7.64 7.57 11.77
N LYS A 237 -7.36 6.86 12.85
CA LYS A 237 -8.13 6.89 14.10
C LYS A 237 -7.21 7.21 15.28
N VAL A 238 -7.56 8.23 16.04
CA VAL A 238 -6.92 8.60 17.30
C VAL A 238 -7.80 8.10 18.45
N LEU A 239 -7.21 7.44 19.44
CA LEU A 239 -7.96 7.01 20.63
C LEU A 239 -8.30 8.20 21.55
N PRO A 240 -9.38 8.13 22.36
CA PRO A 240 -9.94 9.29 23.05
C PRO A 240 -8.97 10.07 23.95
N GLY A 241 -8.03 9.40 24.60
CA GLY A 241 -6.99 10.01 25.43
C GLY A 241 -5.64 10.12 24.71
N PHE A 242 -5.61 10.09 23.38
CA PHE A 242 -4.37 10.03 22.58
C PHE A 242 -3.47 8.84 22.92
N GLU A 243 -4.04 7.73 23.43
CA GLU A 243 -3.26 6.56 23.87
C GLU A 243 -2.59 5.86 22.69
N ASN A 244 -3.20 5.96 21.52
CA ASN A 244 -2.68 5.41 20.28
C ASN A 244 -3.27 6.13 19.06
N ILE A 245 -2.60 5.96 17.92
CA ILE A 245 -3.10 6.34 16.60
C ILE A 245 -3.02 5.11 15.68
N TYR A 246 -4.15 4.72 15.12
CA TYR A 246 -4.27 3.67 14.13
C TYR A 246 -4.43 4.28 12.75
N PHE A 247 -3.88 3.61 11.75
CA PHE A 247 -4.05 4.01 10.36
C PHE A 247 -4.20 2.76 9.50
N ALA A 248 -5.15 2.80 8.59
CA ALA A 248 -5.48 1.67 7.76
C ALA A 248 -5.95 2.06 6.37
N HIS A 249 -5.76 1.12 5.45
CA HIS A 249 -6.17 1.24 4.07
C HIS A 249 -6.70 -0.10 3.55
N SER A 250 -7.82 -0.08 2.83
CA SER A 250 -8.43 -1.22 2.15
C SER A 250 -8.56 -0.90 0.67
N SER A 251 -7.75 -1.55 -0.16
CA SER A 251 -7.73 -1.36 -1.61
C SER A 251 -8.92 -2.05 -2.26
N TRP A 252 -9.57 -1.35 -3.21
CA TRP A 252 -10.60 -1.91 -4.06
C TRP A 252 -10.24 -1.81 -5.53
N TYR A 253 -10.12 -2.94 -6.20
CA TYR A 253 -9.91 -2.94 -7.65
C TYR A 253 -10.39 -4.27 -8.24
N THR A 254 -10.03 -4.57 -9.49
CA THR A 254 -10.31 -5.88 -10.08
C THR A 254 -9.59 -6.98 -9.31
N TYR A 255 -10.24 -8.13 -9.10
CA TYR A 255 -9.61 -9.28 -8.44
C TYR A 255 -8.46 -9.87 -9.27
N ALA A 256 -8.36 -9.54 -10.56
CA ALA A 256 -7.20 -9.86 -11.39
C ALA A 256 -5.89 -9.22 -10.86
N ALA A 257 -5.99 -8.18 -10.02
CA ALA A 257 -4.84 -7.56 -9.38
C ALA A 257 -4.30 -8.33 -8.16
N MET A 258 -4.95 -9.41 -7.70
CA MET A 258 -4.67 -10.05 -6.41
C MET A 258 -3.33 -10.82 -6.31
N LEU A 259 -2.39 -10.65 -7.26
CA LEU A 259 -1.01 -11.10 -7.10
C LEU A 259 -0.24 -10.06 -6.29
N ARG A 260 -0.09 -10.31 -4.99
CA ARG A 260 0.37 -9.29 -4.04
C ARG A 260 1.80 -9.54 -3.57
N ILE A 261 2.58 -8.47 -3.44
CA ILE A 261 3.89 -8.51 -2.78
C ILE A 261 3.94 -7.41 -1.74
N TYR A 262 4.26 -7.74 -0.50
CA TYR A 262 4.67 -6.76 0.49
C TYR A 262 6.17 -6.52 0.38
N LYS A 263 6.60 -5.27 0.20
CA LYS A 263 7.99 -4.93 -0.13
C LYS A 263 8.65 -4.16 1.01
N HIS A 264 9.90 -4.53 1.29
CA HIS A 264 10.83 -3.83 2.16
C HIS A 264 12.07 -3.43 1.36
N TRP A 265 12.28 -2.13 1.23
CA TRP A 265 13.46 -1.60 0.55
C TRP A 265 14.31 -0.84 1.56
N ASP A 266 15.62 -1.08 1.50
CA ASP A 266 16.64 -0.45 2.33
C ASP A 266 17.84 -0.10 1.46
N PHE A 267 17.86 1.12 0.94
CA PHE A 267 18.87 1.56 -0.02
C PHE A 267 19.78 2.58 0.65
N ASN A 268 21.09 2.36 0.62
CA ASN A 268 22.07 3.25 1.24
C ASN A 268 22.36 4.48 0.37
N ILE A 269 21.32 5.23 0.01
CA ILE A 269 21.42 6.46 -0.78
C ILE A 269 22.03 7.55 0.10
N LYS A 270 23.14 8.11 -0.36
CA LYS A 270 23.85 9.20 0.30
C LYS A 270 23.62 10.48 -0.50
N ASP A 271 22.50 11.13 -0.22
CA ASP A 271 22.15 12.44 -0.78
C ASP A 271 21.61 13.31 0.36
N LYS A 272 22.05 14.57 0.42
CA LYS A 272 21.62 15.53 1.46
C LYS A 272 20.13 15.85 1.38
N ASP A 273 19.53 15.69 0.20
CA ASP A 273 18.14 15.99 -0.09
C ASP A 273 17.24 14.74 0.03
N THR A 274 17.79 13.57 0.42
CA THR A 274 17.04 12.36 0.75
C THR A 274 16.71 12.31 2.25
N SER A 275 15.43 12.31 2.58
CA SER A 275 14.92 12.15 3.96
C SER A 275 14.55 10.71 4.31
N SER A 276 14.22 9.88 3.32
CA SER A 276 13.86 8.48 3.53
C SER A 276 14.53 7.56 2.51
N SER A 277 15.33 6.64 3.02
CA SER A 277 16.05 5.65 2.23
C SER A 277 15.61 4.21 2.54
N ARG A 278 14.74 4.04 3.53
CA ARG A 278 14.07 2.78 3.87
C ARG A 278 12.56 2.94 3.85
N LEU A 279 11.88 1.97 3.26
CA LEU A 279 10.43 2.01 3.08
C LEU A 279 9.82 0.62 3.06
N SER A 280 8.62 0.50 3.63
CA SER A 280 7.82 -0.73 3.69
C SER A 280 6.42 -0.45 3.18
N PHE A 281 5.94 -1.22 2.19
CA PHE A 281 4.68 -0.92 1.51
C PHE A 281 4.04 -2.15 0.88
N SER A 282 2.71 -2.13 0.76
CA SER A 282 1.98 -3.13 -0.04
C SER A 282 2.15 -2.82 -1.51
N SER A 283 2.32 -3.83 -2.35
CA SER A 283 2.69 -3.68 -3.75
C SER A 283 2.28 -4.91 -4.56
N TYR A 284 2.74 -4.92 -5.81
CA TYR A 284 2.57 -5.99 -6.79
C TYR A 284 3.92 -6.38 -7.43
N PRO A 285 4.02 -7.55 -8.08
CA PRO A 285 5.18 -7.91 -8.90
C PRO A 285 5.46 -6.87 -9.99
N GLY A 286 6.68 -6.34 -10.05
CA GLY A 286 7.14 -5.40 -11.08
C GLY A 286 6.73 -3.94 -10.91
N PHE A 287 5.92 -3.62 -9.90
CA PHE A 287 5.54 -2.25 -9.56
C PHE A 287 6.60 -1.63 -8.66
N LEU A 288 7.20 -0.51 -9.04
CA LEU A 288 8.14 0.21 -8.19
C LEU A 288 7.43 1.19 -7.24
N GLU A 289 6.12 1.05 -7.11
CA GLU A 289 5.21 1.81 -6.27
C GLU A 289 4.15 0.88 -5.65
N SER A 290 3.35 1.42 -4.74
CA SER A 290 2.37 0.66 -4.00
C SER A 290 1.11 0.39 -4.81
N LEU A 291 0.74 1.33 -5.68
CA LEU A 291 -0.59 1.51 -6.30
C LEU A 291 -1.68 1.71 -5.24
N ASP A 292 -1.80 0.83 -4.24
CA ASP A 292 -2.65 1.04 -3.06
C ASP A 292 -2.33 2.33 -2.31
N ASP A 293 -1.06 2.73 -2.39
CA ASP A 293 -0.44 3.82 -1.65
C ASP A 293 -0.61 3.67 -0.14
N PHE A 294 -0.09 2.56 0.39
CA PHE A 294 0.15 2.36 1.82
C PHE A 294 1.65 2.23 2.07
N TYR A 295 2.28 3.30 2.57
CA TYR A 295 3.72 3.33 2.85
C TYR A 295 4.04 3.65 4.30
N ILE A 296 5.05 2.97 4.83
CA ILE A 296 5.81 3.41 5.99
C ILE A 296 7.19 3.87 5.51
N LEU A 297 7.53 5.13 5.77
CA LEU A 297 8.80 5.74 5.37
C LEU A 297 9.71 5.95 6.58
N SER A 298 11.01 5.75 6.39
CA SER A 298 12.02 5.99 7.44
C SER A 298 12.16 7.46 7.88
N SER A 299 11.61 8.41 7.12
CA SER A 299 11.44 9.81 7.53
C SER A 299 10.41 9.98 8.67
N GLY A 300 9.70 8.93 9.05
CA GLY A 300 8.61 8.96 10.03
C GLY A 300 7.24 9.31 9.43
N LEU A 301 7.17 9.44 8.09
CA LEU A 301 5.93 9.67 7.37
C LEU A 301 5.21 8.35 7.05
N ILE A 302 3.89 8.38 7.16
CA ILE A 302 2.99 7.37 6.62
C ILE A 302 2.24 8.01 5.46
N LEU A 303 2.21 7.33 4.31
CA LEU A 303 1.41 7.75 3.16
C LEU A 303 0.27 6.76 2.99
N LEU A 304 -0.96 7.27 3.02
CA LEU A 304 -2.17 6.58 2.58
C LEU A 304 -2.78 7.32 1.38
N GLN A 305 -3.65 6.66 0.63
CA GLN A 305 -4.40 7.32 -0.45
C GLN A 305 -5.77 6.70 -0.67
N THR A 306 -6.68 7.46 -1.29
CA THR A 306 -7.81 6.90 -2.05
C THR A 306 -8.01 7.64 -3.37
N THR A 307 -8.38 6.93 -4.44
CA THR A 307 -8.51 7.51 -5.80
C THR A 307 -9.76 8.36 -5.94
N ASN A 308 -9.62 9.58 -6.43
CA ASN A 308 -10.75 10.43 -6.81
C ASN A 308 -11.02 10.31 -8.31
N SER A 309 -12.28 10.39 -8.71
CA SER A 309 -12.64 10.37 -10.13
C SER A 309 -12.76 11.78 -10.68
N VAL A 310 -12.23 12.01 -11.88
CA VAL A 310 -12.40 13.28 -12.61
C VAL A 310 -13.47 13.09 -13.68
N TYR A 311 -14.70 13.52 -13.38
CA TYR A 311 -15.84 13.42 -14.31
C TYR A 311 -15.86 14.56 -15.33
N ASN A 312 -15.13 15.65 -15.06
CA ASN A 312 -14.98 16.76 -15.98
C ASN A 312 -14.01 16.41 -17.12
N LYS A 313 -14.57 15.97 -18.25
CA LYS A 313 -13.81 15.60 -19.45
C LYS A 313 -12.98 16.74 -20.05
N THR A 314 -13.28 18.01 -19.75
CA THR A 314 -12.46 19.14 -20.22
C THR A 314 -11.11 19.15 -19.51
N LEU A 315 -11.06 18.79 -18.23
CA LEU A 315 -9.80 18.68 -17.48
C LEU A 315 -8.92 17.54 -18.01
N LEU A 316 -9.51 16.40 -18.37
CA LEU A 316 -8.76 15.26 -18.90
C LEU A 316 -8.00 15.59 -20.21
N LYS A 317 -8.43 16.61 -20.97
CA LYS A 317 -7.72 17.08 -22.18
C LYS A 317 -6.40 17.78 -21.88
N LEU A 318 -6.15 18.14 -20.61
CA LEU A 318 -4.93 18.81 -20.16
C LEU A 318 -3.81 17.80 -19.83
N VAL A 319 -4.09 16.50 -19.88
CA VAL A 319 -3.08 15.44 -19.70
C VAL A 319 -2.14 15.44 -20.91
N THR A 320 -0.85 15.69 -20.67
CA THR A 320 0.18 15.76 -21.72
C THR A 320 1.42 14.94 -21.34
N PRO A 321 2.19 14.44 -22.33
CA PRO A 321 3.40 13.67 -22.04
C PRO A 321 4.53 14.53 -21.44
N GLN A 322 4.48 15.86 -21.50
CA GLN A 322 5.45 16.75 -20.84
C GLN A 322 5.10 16.94 -19.35
N SER A 323 4.99 15.81 -18.64
CA SER A 323 4.66 15.74 -17.22
C SER A 323 5.26 14.48 -16.60
N LEU A 324 5.23 14.37 -15.27
CA LEU A 324 5.62 13.14 -14.56
C LEU A 324 4.39 12.38 -14.10
N LEU A 325 4.35 11.08 -14.40
CA LEU A 325 3.29 10.19 -13.94
C LEU A 325 3.24 10.16 -12.41
N ALA A 326 2.08 9.87 -11.84
CA ALA A 326 1.86 9.91 -10.40
C ALA A 326 2.81 8.98 -9.66
N TRP A 327 3.04 7.75 -10.16
CA TRP A 327 3.98 6.82 -9.52
C TRP A 327 5.38 7.43 -9.37
N GLN A 328 5.89 8.13 -10.40
CA GLN A 328 7.19 8.79 -10.36
C GLN A 328 7.23 9.88 -9.28
N ARG A 329 6.19 10.72 -9.24
CA ARG A 329 6.08 11.83 -8.28
C ARG A 329 5.92 11.36 -6.85
N VAL A 330 5.11 10.32 -6.60
CA VAL A 330 4.98 9.66 -5.29
C VAL A 330 6.33 9.14 -4.83
N ARG A 331 7.09 8.48 -5.72
CA ARG A 331 8.42 7.95 -5.39
C ARG A 331 9.42 9.04 -5.04
N VAL A 332 9.47 10.13 -5.81
CA VAL A 332 10.35 11.27 -5.54
C VAL A 332 9.96 11.93 -4.21
N ALA A 333 8.67 12.21 -3.99
CA ALA A 333 8.18 12.80 -2.74
C ALA A 333 8.47 11.90 -1.52
N ASN A 334 8.30 10.58 -1.64
CA ASN A 334 8.60 9.64 -0.56
C ASN A 334 10.09 9.60 -0.19
N MET A 335 11.00 9.79 -1.16
CA MET A 335 12.45 9.82 -0.89
C MET A 335 12.86 11.15 -0.23
N MET A 336 12.32 12.27 -0.72
CA MET A 336 12.81 13.60 -0.37
C MET A 336 12.15 14.21 0.87
N ALA A 337 10.85 13.98 1.08
CA ALA A 337 10.07 14.72 2.07
C ALA A 337 10.39 14.33 3.52
N SER A 338 10.56 15.35 4.37
CA SER A 338 10.74 15.19 5.82
C SER A 338 9.47 15.44 6.63
N ASP A 339 8.48 16.14 6.06
CA ASP A 339 7.18 16.45 6.66
C ASP A 339 6.06 16.43 5.60
N GLY A 340 4.80 16.52 6.05
CA GLY A 340 3.63 16.45 5.17
C GLY A 340 3.48 17.62 4.19
N LYS A 341 3.96 18.82 4.55
CA LYS A 341 3.90 20.00 3.67
C LYS A 341 4.91 19.87 2.54
N GLN A 342 6.15 19.52 2.88
CA GLN A 342 7.20 19.26 1.89
C GLN A 342 6.79 18.15 0.93
N TRP A 343 6.16 17.08 1.43
CA TRP A 343 5.65 16.00 0.58
C TRP A 343 4.66 16.55 -0.47
N ALA A 344 3.73 17.41 -0.05
CA ALA A 344 2.75 18.02 -0.93
C ALA A 344 3.39 18.94 -1.99
N GLU A 345 4.33 19.79 -1.57
CA GLU A 345 5.07 20.70 -2.45
C GLU A 345 5.88 19.95 -3.51
N ILE A 346 6.57 18.87 -3.11
CA ILE A 346 7.36 18.04 -4.02
C ILE A 346 6.45 17.29 -4.99
N PHE A 347 5.39 16.66 -4.49
CA PHE A 347 4.43 15.90 -5.29
C PHE A 347 3.70 16.77 -6.34
N ALA A 348 3.49 18.06 -6.05
CA ALA A 348 2.80 18.99 -6.95
C ALA A 348 3.58 19.31 -8.24
N ASN A 349 4.91 19.12 -8.24
CA ASN A 349 5.75 19.42 -9.39
C ASN A 349 5.43 18.51 -10.58
N TYR A 350 5.34 19.10 -11.78
CA TYR A 350 5.09 18.40 -13.05
C TYR A 350 3.87 17.46 -13.02
N ASN A 351 2.80 17.88 -12.33
CA ASN A 351 1.54 17.15 -12.24
C ASN A 351 1.01 16.70 -13.62
N SER A 352 0.86 15.38 -13.80
CA SER A 352 0.33 14.76 -15.01
C SER A 352 -1.19 14.84 -15.16
N GLY A 353 -1.93 15.05 -14.08
CA GLY A 353 -3.39 14.90 -14.08
C GLY A 353 -3.86 13.46 -14.22
N THR A 354 -2.98 12.49 -13.95
CA THR A 354 -3.27 11.06 -13.98
C THR A 354 -3.11 10.48 -12.59
N TYR A 355 -3.84 9.40 -12.33
CA TYR A 355 -4.01 8.80 -11.00
C TYR A 355 -4.41 9.84 -9.96
N ASN A 356 -5.55 10.49 -10.22
CA ASN A 356 -6.04 11.61 -9.41
C ASN A 356 -6.54 11.13 -8.06
N ASN A 357 -5.94 11.62 -6.98
CA ASN A 357 -5.98 10.96 -5.68
C ASN A 357 -6.17 11.96 -4.54
N GLN A 358 -6.69 11.49 -3.41
CA GLN A 358 -6.49 12.11 -2.10
C GLN A 358 -5.41 11.34 -1.36
N TYR A 359 -4.27 11.97 -1.12
CA TYR A 359 -3.20 11.46 -0.27
C TYR A 359 -3.35 11.99 1.15
N MET A 360 -3.12 11.12 2.12
CA MET A 360 -3.04 11.46 3.54
C MET A 360 -1.60 11.24 3.99
N VAL A 361 -0.89 12.32 4.27
CA VAL A 361 0.50 12.29 4.75
C VAL A 361 0.49 12.50 6.26
N LEU A 362 0.62 11.40 7.00
CA LEU A 362 0.62 11.39 8.45
C LEU A 362 2.07 11.40 8.96
N ASP A 363 2.47 12.46 9.66
CA ASP A 363 3.78 12.61 10.27
C ASP A 363 3.78 12.08 11.71
N LEU A 364 4.29 10.87 11.91
CA LEU A 364 4.33 10.23 13.21
C LEU A 364 5.27 10.94 14.19
N LYS A 365 6.20 11.76 13.71
CA LYS A 365 7.11 12.56 14.57
C LYS A 365 6.35 13.59 15.40
N LYS A 366 5.15 13.98 14.96
CA LYS A 366 4.29 15.01 15.58
C LYS A 366 3.20 14.44 16.49
N VAL A 367 3.16 13.11 16.65
CA VAL A 367 2.22 12.42 17.54
C VAL A 367 2.84 12.31 18.94
N LYS A 368 2.24 12.98 19.93
CA LYS A 368 2.63 12.85 21.35
C LYS A 368 1.55 12.07 22.09
N LEU A 369 1.79 10.77 22.28
CA LEU A 369 0.82 9.91 22.96
C LEU A 369 0.49 10.42 24.36
N LYS A 370 -0.77 10.28 24.75
CA LYS A 370 -1.35 10.74 26.02
C LYS A 370 -1.26 12.25 26.23
N CYS A 371 -0.95 13.02 25.19
CA CYS A 371 -0.80 14.47 25.26
C CYS A 371 -1.60 15.17 24.15
N GLY A 372 -1.32 14.84 22.89
CA GLY A 372 -1.98 15.49 21.75
C GLY A 372 -1.24 15.30 20.44
N LEU A 373 -1.74 15.96 19.40
CA LEU A 373 -1.15 15.98 18.06
C LEU A 373 -0.64 17.38 17.75
N ASP A 374 0.64 17.54 17.43
CA ASP A 374 1.21 18.85 17.09
C ASP A 374 0.79 19.27 15.66
N PRO A 375 0.70 20.58 15.34
CA PRO A 375 0.34 21.06 14.01
C PRO A 375 1.16 20.44 12.86
N GLY A 376 0.47 20.04 11.81
CA GLY A 376 1.05 19.34 10.66
C GLY A 376 1.29 17.85 10.90
N THR A 377 0.64 17.25 11.88
CA THR A 377 0.53 15.80 12.03
C THR A 377 -0.13 15.18 10.80
N LEU A 378 -1.14 15.81 10.21
CA LEU A 378 -1.82 15.31 9.01
C LEU A 378 -1.90 16.38 7.92
N TYR A 379 -1.35 16.08 6.75
CA TYR A 379 -1.60 16.83 5.52
C TYR A 379 -2.45 16.03 4.56
N ILE A 380 -3.45 16.68 3.97
CA ILE A 380 -4.29 16.12 2.92
C ILE A 380 -3.91 16.79 1.61
N VAL A 381 -3.61 15.99 0.60
CA VAL A 381 -3.17 16.45 -0.72
C VAL A 381 -4.07 15.85 -1.78
N GLU A 382 -4.67 16.69 -2.61
CA GLU A 382 -5.58 16.27 -3.67
C GLU A 382 -5.15 16.81 -5.02
N GLN A 383 -5.21 15.95 -6.03
CA GLN A 383 -4.81 16.28 -7.39
C GLN A 383 -5.96 16.08 -8.37
N ILE A 384 -6.03 16.99 -9.34
CA ILE A 384 -6.70 16.83 -10.63
C ILE A 384 -5.76 17.32 -11.75
N PRO A 385 -6.11 17.14 -13.04
CA PRO A 385 -5.33 17.74 -14.12
C PRO A 385 -5.09 19.23 -13.91
N SER A 386 -3.84 19.66 -14.05
CA SER A 386 -3.33 21.03 -13.89
C SER A 386 -3.36 21.64 -12.48
N TYR A 387 -3.94 20.97 -11.48
CA TYR A 387 -4.13 21.58 -10.15
C TYR A 387 -3.95 20.58 -9.01
N VAL A 388 -3.16 20.97 -8.02
CA VAL A 388 -2.95 20.24 -6.76
C VAL A 388 -3.30 21.18 -5.62
N GLU A 389 -4.11 20.72 -4.69
CA GLU A 389 -4.48 21.43 -3.48
C GLU A 389 -4.06 20.62 -2.27
N TYR A 390 -3.51 21.29 -1.26
CA TYR A 390 -3.17 20.63 0.00
C TYR A 390 -3.45 21.52 1.19
N SER A 391 -3.83 20.89 2.30
CA SER A 391 -4.11 21.57 3.54
C SER A 391 -3.73 20.72 4.76
N GLU A 392 -3.44 21.41 5.85
CA GLU A 392 -3.17 20.84 7.16
C GLU A 392 -4.51 20.49 7.83
N GLN A 393 -4.66 19.25 8.33
CA GLN A 393 -5.91 18.71 8.88
C GLN A 393 -5.75 18.08 10.26
N THR A 394 -4.74 18.49 11.04
CA THR A 394 -4.52 18.00 12.41
C THR A 394 -5.69 18.35 13.32
N ASP A 395 -6.32 19.51 13.16
CA ASP A 395 -7.47 19.91 13.98
C ASP A 395 -8.66 18.96 13.80
N VAL A 396 -8.96 18.56 12.57
CA VAL A 396 -9.99 17.54 12.30
C VAL A 396 -9.57 16.19 12.90
N LEU A 397 -8.30 15.82 12.79
CA LEU A 397 -7.81 14.56 13.33
C LEU A 397 -7.86 14.50 14.87
N ARG A 398 -7.71 15.65 15.57
CA ARG A 398 -7.84 15.76 17.03
C ARG A 398 -9.23 15.41 17.53
N GLU A 399 -10.27 15.62 16.72
CA GLU A 399 -11.66 15.20 17.01
C GLU A 399 -11.83 13.67 16.95
N GLY A 400 -10.81 12.95 16.47
CA GLY A 400 -10.63 11.54 16.72
C GLY A 400 -10.45 10.68 15.47
N TYR A 401 -10.71 11.19 14.27
CA TYR A 401 -10.50 10.42 13.04
C TYR A 401 -10.43 11.25 11.76
N TRP A 402 -9.79 10.69 10.73
CA TRP A 402 -9.87 11.13 9.34
C TRP A 402 -10.29 9.97 8.44
N PRO A 403 -11.46 10.03 7.78
CA PRO A 403 -11.88 9.03 6.80
C PRO A 403 -11.52 9.44 5.36
N SER A 404 -11.31 8.46 4.48
CA SER A 404 -11.15 8.69 3.04
C SER A 404 -11.87 7.60 2.23
N TYR A 405 -12.58 7.99 1.16
CA TYR A 405 -13.54 7.13 0.47
C TYR A 405 -13.85 7.57 -0.97
N ASN A 406 -12.83 7.99 -1.73
CA ASN A 406 -12.91 8.31 -3.17
C ASN A 406 -13.83 9.50 -3.55
N ILE A 407 -14.03 10.43 -2.62
CA ILE A 407 -14.70 11.71 -2.89
C ILE A 407 -13.76 12.82 -2.40
N PRO A 408 -13.45 13.83 -3.25
CA PRO A 408 -12.58 14.91 -2.86
C PRO A 408 -13.10 15.68 -1.65
N PHE A 409 -12.20 15.99 -0.74
CA PHE A 409 -12.43 16.80 0.46
C PHE A 409 -12.36 18.29 0.14
N HIS A 410 -11.35 18.74 -0.61
CA HIS A 410 -11.21 20.15 -0.93
C HIS A 410 -12.33 20.55 -1.90
N GLU A 411 -13.12 21.55 -1.50
CA GLU A 411 -14.34 21.95 -2.22
C GLU A 411 -14.05 22.30 -3.69
N LYS A 412 -12.93 22.97 -3.95
CA LYS A 412 -12.52 23.33 -5.31
C LYS A 412 -12.24 22.10 -6.16
N ILE A 413 -11.55 21.10 -5.61
CA ILE A 413 -11.29 19.82 -6.29
C ILE A 413 -12.61 19.07 -6.55
N PHE A 414 -13.50 19.00 -5.55
CA PHE A 414 -14.83 18.40 -5.68
C PHE A 414 -15.64 19.05 -6.81
N ASN A 415 -15.70 20.38 -6.81
CA ASN A 415 -16.42 21.17 -7.80
C ASN A 415 -15.84 21.01 -9.21
N TRP A 416 -14.53 21.19 -9.37
CA TRP A 416 -13.87 21.15 -10.68
C TRP A 416 -13.85 19.75 -11.30
N SER A 417 -13.83 18.71 -10.47
CA SER A 417 -13.94 17.31 -10.90
C SER A 417 -15.34 16.93 -11.39
N GLY A 418 -16.36 17.76 -11.15
CA GLY A 418 -17.73 17.56 -11.65
C GLY A 418 -18.66 16.78 -10.71
N TYR A 419 -18.30 16.60 -9.43
CA TYR A 419 -19.17 15.92 -8.46
C TYR A 419 -20.52 16.63 -8.21
N PRO A 420 -20.64 17.99 -8.20
CA PRO A 420 -21.95 18.64 -8.04
C PRO A 420 -23.00 18.18 -9.06
N MET A 421 -22.59 17.96 -10.31
CA MET A 421 -23.49 17.43 -11.35
C MET A 421 -23.94 16.00 -11.06
N LEU A 422 -23.07 15.16 -10.47
CA LEU A 422 -23.44 13.81 -10.06
C LEU A 422 -24.39 13.84 -8.87
N VAL A 423 -24.16 14.72 -7.89
CA VAL A 423 -25.07 14.90 -6.76
C VAL A 423 -26.47 15.29 -7.25
N GLN A 424 -26.55 16.24 -8.20
CA GLN A 424 -27.82 16.67 -8.78
C GLN A 424 -28.56 15.54 -9.53
N LYS A 425 -27.83 14.67 -10.23
CA LYS A 425 -28.41 13.63 -11.10
C LYS A 425 -28.64 12.29 -10.42
N LEU A 426 -27.74 11.89 -9.53
CA LEU A 426 -27.66 10.54 -8.93
C LEU A 426 -27.88 10.58 -7.42
N GLY A 427 -27.99 11.76 -6.82
CA GLY A 427 -28.31 11.96 -5.42
C GLY A 427 -27.09 12.04 -4.50
N LEU A 428 -27.38 12.09 -3.20
CA LEU A 428 -26.43 12.43 -2.14
C LEU A 428 -25.34 11.36 -1.90
N ASP A 429 -25.45 10.18 -2.52
CA ASP A 429 -24.42 9.14 -2.41
C ASP A 429 -23.08 9.54 -3.09
N TYR A 430 -23.09 10.60 -3.92
CA TYR A 430 -21.91 11.25 -4.51
C TYR A 430 -21.47 12.52 -3.79
N SER A 431 -22.16 12.92 -2.72
CA SER A 431 -21.70 14.03 -1.88
C SER A 431 -20.64 13.54 -0.90
N TYR A 432 -19.71 14.42 -0.52
CA TYR A 432 -18.68 14.09 0.46
C TYR A 432 -19.30 13.59 1.76
N ASP A 433 -20.25 14.34 2.32
CA ASP A 433 -20.83 14.03 3.63
C ASP A 433 -21.77 12.81 3.68
N LEU A 434 -22.55 12.57 2.62
CA LEU A 434 -23.67 11.63 2.68
C LEU A 434 -23.47 10.40 1.80
N ALA A 435 -22.26 10.22 1.25
CA ALA A 435 -21.85 8.95 0.68
C ALA A 435 -22.01 7.79 1.68
N PRO A 436 -22.37 6.57 1.23
CA PRO A 436 -22.54 5.42 2.12
C PRO A 436 -21.39 5.21 3.09
N ARG A 437 -20.14 5.26 2.59
CA ARG A 437 -18.94 5.10 3.43
C ARG A 437 -18.72 6.25 4.40
N ALA A 438 -19.03 7.48 4.02
CA ALA A 438 -18.98 8.63 4.92
C ALA A 438 -19.94 8.43 6.11
N LYS A 439 -21.19 8.00 5.85
CA LYS A 439 -22.18 7.70 6.88
C LYS A 439 -21.75 6.55 7.79
N ILE A 440 -21.20 5.47 7.23
CA ILE A 440 -20.71 4.32 8.00
C ILE A 440 -19.52 4.71 8.88
N PHE A 441 -18.51 5.40 8.34
CA PHE A 441 -17.38 5.87 9.15
C PHE A 441 -17.83 6.81 10.26
N ARG A 442 -18.69 7.78 9.95
CA ARG A 442 -19.23 8.73 10.95
C ARG A 442 -19.95 8.02 12.08
N ARG A 443 -20.74 6.98 11.77
CA ARG A 443 -21.47 6.16 12.75
C ARG A 443 -20.56 5.27 13.60
N ASP A 444 -19.58 4.61 12.97
CA ASP A 444 -18.90 3.46 13.56
C ASP A 444 -17.44 3.71 13.98
N GLN A 445 -16.79 4.80 13.54
CA GLN A 445 -15.38 5.05 13.89
C GLN A 445 -15.14 5.09 15.41
N GLY A 446 -16.11 5.55 16.19
CA GLY A 446 -16.02 5.61 17.66
C GLY A 446 -15.95 4.24 18.33
N LYS A 447 -16.29 3.16 17.61
CA LYS A 447 -16.18 1.78 18.09
C LYS A 447 -14.75 1.22 17.98
N VAL A 448 -13.85 1.94 17.28
CA VAL A 448 -12.45 1.56 17.17
C VAL A 448 -11.72 1.94 18.46
N THR A 449 -11.39 0.94 19.25
CA THR A 449 -10.69 1.07 20.54
C THR A 449 -9.35 0.33 20.56
N ASP A 450 -9.12 -0.54 19.58
CA ASP A 450 -7.93 -1.38 19.47
C ASP A 450 -7.68 -1.83 18.02
N MET A 451 -6.64 -2.63 17.84
CA MET A 451 -6.28 -3.20 16.53
C MET A 451 -7.35 -4.14 15.97
N ALA A 452 -8.07 -4.88 16.81
CA ALA A 452 -9.09 -5.83 16.35
C ALA A 452 -10.31 -5.10 15.80
N SER A 453 -10.78 -4.07 16.50
CA SER A 453 -11.87 -3.19 16.08
C SER A 453 -11.49 -2.33 14.87
N MET A 454 -10.23 -1.89 14.74
CA MET A 454 -9.73 -1.23 13.53
C MET A 454 -9.79 -2.17 12.31
N LYS A 455 -9.32 -3.41 12.45
CA LYS A 455 -9.43 -4.43 11.40
C LYS A 455 -10.89 -4.72 11.04
N TYR A 456 -11.77 -4.75 12.04
CA TYR A 456 -13.18 -5.02 11.85
C TYR A 456 -13.85 -3.94 10.98
N ILE A 457 -13.71 -2.66 11.31
CA ILE A 457 -14.35 -1.58 10.55
C ILE A 457 -13.82 -1.50 9.11
N MET A 458 -12.52 -1.71 8.93
CA MET A 458 -11.90 -1.62 7.60
C MET A 458 -12.25 -2.79 6.67
N ARG A 459 -12.78 -3.88 7.24
CA ARG A 459 -13.32 -5.04 6.51
C ARG A 459 -14.85 -5.07 6.51
N TYR A 460 -15.49 -4.00 6.98
CA TYR A 460 -16.93 -4.00 7.18
C TYR A 460 -17.69 -4.13 5.85
N ASN A 461 -18.52 -5.17 5.78
CA ASN A 461 -19.51 -5.38 4.74
C ASN A 461 -20.72 -6.14 5.31
N ASN A 462 -21.77 -5.39 5.66
CA ASN A 462 -23.04 -5.92 6.12
C ASN A 462 -24.20 -5.43 5.24
N TYR A 463 -23.99 -5.43 3.93
CA TYR A 463 -24.84 -4.70 2.98
C TYR A 463 -26.33 -5.08 2.97
N LYS A 464 -26.67 -6.27 3.46
CA LYS A 464 -28.05 -6.77 3.55
C LYS A 464 -28.83 -6.12 4.69
N GLU A 465 -28.15 -5.80 5.79
CA GLU A 465 -28.78 -5.29 7.01
C GLU A 465 -28.41 -3.81 7.28
N ASP A 466 -27.28 -3.32 6.76
CA ASP A 466 -26.88 -1.91 6.93
C ASP A 466 -27.79 -1.00 6.09
N PRO A 467 -28.58 -0.10 6.71
CA PRO A 467 -29.48 0.79 5.99
C PRO A 467 -28.74 1.75 5.04
N TYR A 468 -27.47 2.08 5.32
CA TYR A 468 -26.68 2.96 4.45
C TYR A 468 -26.20 2.24 3.18
N SER A 469 -26.17 0.91 3.16
CA SER A 469 -25.81 0.13 1.98
C SER A 469 -26.95 0.01 0.98
N LYS A 470 -28.21 0.16 1.41
CA LYS A 470 -29.40 0.03 0.55
C LYS A 470 -29.43 -1.29 -0.25
N GLY A 471 -28.93 -2.37 0.33
CA GLY A 471 -28.85 -3.68 -0.33
C GLY A 471 -27.74 -3.82 -1.38
N ASP A 472 -26.91 -2.80 -1.60
CA ASP A 472 -25.78 -2.83 -2.54
C ASP A 472 -24.50 -3.29 -1.82
N PRO A 473 -23.87 -4.41 -2.24
CA PRO A 473 -22.69 -4.97 -1.60
C PRO A 473 -21.42 -4.11 -1.70
N CYS A 474 -21.47 -3.01 -2.44
CA CYS A 474 -20.38 -2.05 -2.59
C CYS A 474 -20.65 -0.69 -1.95
N ASN A 475 -21.84 -0.45 -1.41
CA ASN A 475 -22.13 0.73 -0.58
C ASN A 475 -21.73 0.49 0.89
N THR A 476 -20.48 0.06 1.11
CA THR A 476 -19.90 -0.32 2.41
C THR A 476 -18.39 -0.05 2.43
N ILE A 477 -17.69 -0.24 3.56
CA ILE A 477 -16.24 0.04 3.68
C ILE A 477 -15.35 -0.94 2.89
N CYS A 478 -15.78 -2.20 2.74
CA CYS A 478 -15.06 -3.22 1.97
C CYS A 478 -16.02 -3.88 0.95
N CYS A 479 -16.14 -3.29 -0.23
CA CYS A 479 -17.06 -3.69 -1.31
C CYS A 479 -16.89 -5.13 -1.80
N ARG A 480 -18.00 -5.74 -2.23
CA ARG A 480 -18.08 -7.11 -2.78
C ARG A 480 -18.96 -7.16 -4.03
N GLU A 481 -18.48 -6.62 -5.15
CA GLU A 481 -19.28 -6.53 -6.38
C GLU A 481 -19.61 -7.89 -6.96
N ASP A 482 -18.82 -8.92 -6.64
CA ASP A 482 -19.10 -10.31 -6.99
C ASP A 482 -20.41 -10.82 -6.38
N LEU A 483 -20.92 -10.15 -5.35
CA LEU A 483 -22.21 -10.44 -4.71
C LEU A 483 -23.35 -9.58 -5.26
N ASN A 484 -23.12 -8.73 -6.26
CA ASN A 484 -24.17 -7.91 -6.87
C ASN A 484 -25.19 -8.83 -7.57
N PRO A 485 -26.48 -8.81 -7.17
CA PRO A 485 -27.48 -9.74 -7.70
C PRO A 485 -27.85 -9.47 -9.17
N ARG A 486 -27.62 -8.25 -9.67
CA ARG A 486 -28.00 -7.85 -11.03
C ARG A 486 -26.87 -8.01 -12.03
N ASN A 487 -25.66 -7.64 -11.63
CA ASN A 487 -24.51 -7.61 -12.51
C ASN A 487 -23.22 -7.90 -11.73
N PRO A 488 -23.02 -9.16 -11.29
CA PRO A 488 -21.84 -9.53 -10.53
C PRO A 488 -20.57 -9.31 -11.36
N SER A 489 -19.53 -8.78 -10.73
CA SER A 489 -18.24 -8.53 -11.36
C SER A 489 -17.10 -8.93 -10.42
N PRO A 490 -15.99 -9.50 -10.91
CA PRO A 490 -14.85 -9.89 -10.09
C PRO A 490 -14.03 -8.66 -9.67
N GLY A 491 -14.60 -7.85 -8.79
CA GLY A 491 -13.95 -6.66 -8.25
C GLY A 491 -14.54 -6.25 -6.91
N GLY A 492 -13.81 -5.39 -6.22
CA GLY A 492 -14.16 -4.91 -4.90
C GLY A 492 -12.92 -4.81 -4.02
N CYS A 493 -13.17 -4.71 -2.73
CA CYS A 493 -12.12 -4.76 -1.72
C CYS A 493 -11.41 -6.11 -1.80
N TYR A 494 -10.07 -6.15 -1.82
CA TYR A 494 -9.30 -7.42 -1.79
C TYR A 494 -8.24 -7.49 -0.69
N ASP A 495 -8.01 -6.40 0.03
CA ASP A 495 -7.08 -6.37 1.15
C ASP A 495 -7.49 -5.40 2.26
N THR A 496 -6.74 -5.46 3.35
CA THR A 496 -6.70 -4.43 4.37
C THR A 496 -5.31 -4.41 5.01
N LYS A 497 -4.72 -3.23 5.12
CA LYS A 497 -3.44 -2.96 5.80
C LYS A 497 -3.72 -2.09 7.02
N VAL A 498 -3.18 -2.45 8.17
CA VAL A 498 -3.39 -1.70 9.42
C VAL A 498 -2.08 -1.63 10.20
N ALA A 499 -1.74 -0.44 10.71
CA ALA A 499 -0.63 -0.23 11.63
C ALA A 499 -0.94 0.88 12.65
N TRP A 500 0.00 1.07 13.60
CA TRP A 500 -0.05 2.08 14.64
C TRP A 500 1.35 2.49 15.09
N LEU A 501 1.44 3.56 15.90
CA LEU A 501 2.71 4.23 16.23
C LEU A 501 3.78 3.30 16.84
N PHE A 502 3.42 2.42 17.78
CA PHE A 502 4.37 1.48 18.41
C PHE A 502 4.77 0.29 17.51
N PHE A 503 4.20 0.17 16.31
CA PHE A 503 4.26 -1.03 15.47
C PHE A 503 5.21 -0.92 14.27
N LEU A 504 6.21 -0.03 14.34
CA LEU A 504 7.32 0.08 13.38
C LEU A 504 8.22 -1.19 13.28
N PHE A 505 7.82 -2.32 13.90
CA PHE A 505 8.52 -3.61 13.87
C PHE A 505 7.69 -4.79 13.32
N SER A 506 6.39 -4.65 13.03
CA SER A 506 5.64 -5.74 12.36
C SER A 506 4.36 -5.22 11.70
N MET A 507 4.29 -5.25 10.38
CA MET A 507 3.08 -5.07 9.60
C MET A 507 2.09 -6.22 9.83
N VAL A 508 0.82 -5.95 9.57
CA VAL A 508 -0.20 -6.96 9.33
C VAL A 508 -0.80 -6.67 7.96
N THR A 509 -0.73 -7.64 7.06
CA THR A 509 -1.33 -7.54 5.73
C THR A 509 -2.39 -8.63 5.58
N ILE A 510 -3.61 -8.24 5.18
CA ILE A 510 -4.75 -9.16 5.02
C ILE A 510 -5.05 -9.32 3.55
N THR A 511 -5.13 -10.55 3.05
CA THR A 511 -5.93 -10.92 1.86
C THR A 511 -7.24 -11.58 2.31
N ILE A 512 -8.32 -11.35 1.57
CA ILE A 512 -9.72 -11.75 1.87
C ILE A 512 -9.90 -13.29 1.81
N PRO A 513 -10.77 -13.93 2.67
CA PRO A 513 -12.24 -13.75 2.80
C PRO A 513 -12.79 -13.70 4.26
N PRO A 514 -14.12 -13.59 4.46
CA PRO A 514 -14.72 -13.28 5.76
C PRO A 514 -15.18 -14.53 6.54
N ALA A 515 -15.22 -14.43 7.87
CA ALA A 515 -16.19 -15.09 8.76
C ALA A 515 -16.11 -14.47 10.19
N PRO A 516 -17.17 -14.52 11.03
CA PRO A 516 -18.47 -15.18 10.86
C PRO A 516 -19.69 -14.24 11.03
N THR A 517 -20.62 -14.25 10.07
CA THR A 517 -22.06 -14.17 10.35
C THR A 517 -22.78 -15.23 9.52
N PRO A 518 -23.96 -15.74 9.96
CA PRO A 518 -24.59 -16.94 9.39
C PRO A 518 -24.90 -16.86 7.89
N ILE A 519 -24.97 -15.66 7.33
CA ILE A 519 -25.34 -15.39 5.93
C ILE A 519 -24.15 -15.61 4.96
N GLN A 520 -22.91 -15.80 5.45
CA GLN A 520 -21.70 -15.80 4.63
C GLN A 520 -21.17 -17.17 4.17
N ARG A 521 -21.76 -18.31 4.62
CA ARG A 521 -21.38 -19.65 4.14
C ARG A 521 -21.72 -19.91 2.65
N GLN A 522 -22.63 -19.13 2.06
CA GLN A 522 -23.00 -19.25 0.65
C GLN A 522 -22.01 -18.55 -0.30
N SER A 523 -21.24 -17.56 0.16
CA SER A 523 -20.43 -16.68 -0.69
C SER A 523 -19.11 -17.28 -1.17
N CYS A 524 -18.51 -18.22 -0.44
CA CYS A 524 -17.28 -18.90 -0.87
C CYS A 524 -17.50 -19.76 -2.13
N LYS A 525 -18.72 -20.28 -2.31
CA LYS A 525 -19.12 -21.04 -3.51
C LYS A 525 -19.30 -20.16 -4.76
N VAL A 526 -19.63 -18.88 -4.59
CA VAL A 526 -19.90 -17.96 -5.73
C VAL A 526 -18.60 -17.41 -6.33
N PHE A 527 -17.61 -17.03 -5.51
CA PHE A 527 -16.30 -16.59 -6.02
C PHE A 527 -15.59 -17.67 -6.85
N CYS A 528 -15.65 -18.93 -6.41
CA CYS A 528 -15.11 -20.08 -7.16
C CYS A 528 -15.95 -20.44 -8.40
N GLY A 529 -17.20 -19.96 -8.51
CA GLY A 529 -18.15 -20.32 -9.57
C GLY A 529 -18.21 -19.35 -10.75
N ILE A 530 -17.58 -18.17 -10.65
CA ILE A 530 -17.49 -17.19 -11.74
C ILE A 530 -16.27 -17.56 -12.60
N LYS A 531 -16.45 -17.73 -13.92
CA LYS A 531 -15.33 -17.95 -14.86
C LYS A 531 -14.39 -16.74 -14.82
N HIS A 532 -13.15 -16.97 -14.39
CA HIS A 532 -12.09 -15.98 -14.38
C HIS A 532 -11.23 -16.13 -15.64
N ASN A 533 -11.01 -15.06 -16.40
CA ASN A 533 -9.90 -14.98 -17.36
C ASN A 533 -8.64 -14.54 -16.59
N ILE A 534 -8.19 -15.38 -15.68
CA ILE A 534 -7.00 -15.18 -14.85
C ILE A 534 -6.01 -16.31 -15.19
N SER A 535 -4.71 -16.04 -15.20
CA SER A 535 -3.74 -17.11 -15.46
C SER A 535 -3.88 -18.22 -14.40
N GLU A 536 -4.17 -19.45 -14.85
CA GLU A 536 -4.42 -20.61 -13.98
C GLU A 536 -3.22 -20.97 -13.08
N ASN A 537 -2.02 -20.45 -13.41
CA ASN A 537 -0.77 -20.77 -12.73
C ASN A 537 -0.41 -19.86 -11.54
N SER A 538 -1.16 -18.78 -11.27
CA SER A 538 -0.69 -17.74 -10.34
C SER A 538 -1.62 -17.41 -9.16
N LEU A 539 -2.93 -17.60 -9.30
CA LEU A 539 -3.92 -17.21 -8.29
C LEU A 539 -4.68 -18.42 -7.73
N ASN A 540 -4.87 -18.44 -6.40
CA ASN A 540 -5.48 -19.57 -5.72
C ASN A 540 -6.95 -19.76 -6.12
N SER A 541 -7.40 -21.00 -6.32
CA SER A 541 -8.79 -21.30 -6.71
C SER A 541 -9.80 -21.05 -5.59
N GLY A 542 -9.33 -20.93 -4.34
CA GLY A 542 -10.08 -20.43 -3.20
C GLY A 542 -9.25 -19.43 -2.39
N PHE A 543 -9.78 -18.23 -2.18
CA PHE A 543 -9.17 -17.25 -1.29
C PHE A 543 -9.80 -17.42 0.09
N CYS A 544 -9.10 -18.12 1.00
CA CYS A 544 -9.47 -18.42 2.38
C CYS A 544 -8.28 -18.19 3.33
N PHE A 545 -7.81 -16.94 3.44
CA PHE A 545 -6.62 -16.60 4.22
C PHE A 545 -6.95 -15.90 5.55
N VAL A 546 -6.15 -16.22 6.57
CA VAL A 546 -6.15 -15.56 7.89
C VAL A 546 -5.12 -14.45 7.89
N LEU A 547 -5.31 -13.49 8.80
CA LEU A 547 -4.43 -12.37 9.05
C LEU A 547 -2.94 -12.77 9.17
N VAL A 548 -2.06 -12.13 8.40
CA VAL A 548 -0.62 -12.42 8.43
C VAL A 548 0.18 -11.22 8.91
N MET A 549 1.03 -11.44 9.91
CA MET A 549 2.03 -10.46 10.32
C MET A 549 3.22 -10.51 9.36
N VAL A 550 3.52 -9.40 8.70
CA VAL A 550 4.73 -9.21 7.91
C VAL A 550 5.74 -8.44 8.77
N PRO A 551 6.84 -9.03 9.22
CA PRO A 551 7.80 -8.32 10.07
C PRO A 551 8.40 -7.12 9.32
N ILE A 552 8.50 -5.97 9.97
CA ILE A 552 9.27 -4.84 9.43
C ILE A 552 10.71 -5.07 9.87
N ALA A 553 11.57 -5.46 8.94
CA ALA A 553 12.99 -5.54 9.18
C ALA A 553 13.55 -4.11 9.33
N TYR A 554 13.82 -3.68 10.55
CA TYR A 554 14.71 -2.55 10.87
C TYR A 554 14.25 -1.12 10.45
N LEU A 555 12.99 -0.73 10.66
CA LEU A 555 12.63 0.70 10.68
C LEU A 555 12.84 1.27 12.10
N GLN A 556 14.09 1.52 12.47
CA GLN A 556 14.39 2.45 13.56
C GLN A 556 14.07 3.87 13.06
N VAL A 557 12.83 4.33 13.31
CA VAL A 557 12.57 5.77 13.42
C VAL A 557 13.35 6.22 14.64
N ARG A 558 14.23 7.24 14.50
CA ARG A 558 15.06 7.74 15.61
C ARG A 558 14.17 7.91 16.84
N ALA A 559 14.52 7.17 17.88
CA ALA A 559 13.73 7.01 19.08
C ALA A 559 13.35 8.38 19.67
N LEU A 560 12.06 8.58 19.93
CA LEU A 560 11.61 9.50 20.97
C LEU A 560 12.30 9.08 22.28
N PRO A 561 12.88 10.00 23.06
CA PRO A 561 13.46 9.65 24.34
C PRO A 561 12.35 9.27 25.31
N VAL A 562 12.05 7.97 25.41
CA VAL A 562 11.29 7.42 26.53
C VAL A 562 12.30 7.24 27.66
N THR A 563 12.36 8.23 28.56
CA THR A 563 13.04 8.06 29.84
C THR A 563 12.28 7.01 30.65
N SER A 564 12.76 5.76 30.63
CA SER A 564 12.38 4.78 31.64
C SER A 564 13.12 5.13 32.94
N LYS A 565 12.43 5.78 33.87
CA LYS A 565 12.77 5.66 35.29
C LYS A 565 11.54 5.16 36.04
N SER A 566 11.74 3.97 36.58
CA SER A 566 11.16 3.37 37.79
C SER A 566 10.07 4.16 38.52
N HIS A 567 9.03 3.43 38.88
CA HIS A 567 7.92 3.81 39.75
C HIS A 567 8.34 4.70 40.92
N ASN A 568 7.72 5.87 41.02
CA ASN A 568 7.15 6.41 42.25
C ASN A 568 6.12 7.48 41.86
N LEU A 569 4.86 7.26 42.27
CA LEU A 569 3.80 8.25 42.18
C LEU A 569 4.21 9.50 42.95
N VAL A 570 4.33 10.63 42.26
CA VAL A 570 4.11 11.96 42.85
C VAL A 570 3.32 12.77 41.82
N MET A 571 2.08 13.10 42.17
CA MET A 571 1.25 14.05 41.43
C MET A 571 1.81 15.46 41.60
N LEU A 572 2.02 16.17 40.50
CA LEU A 572 2.14 17.62 40.47
C LEU A 572 1.30 18.19 39.31
N PRO A 573 0.67 19.37 39.47
CA PRO A 573 -0.41 19.83 38.61
C PRO A 573 0.11 20.57 37.36
N CYS A 574 -0.62 20.46 36.25
CA CYS A 574 -0.45 21.33 35.09
C CYS A 574 -0.78 22.80 35.47
N PRO A 575 0.05 23.78 35.08
CA PRO A 575 -0.32 25.17 35.16
C PRO A 575 -1.29 25.52 34.03
N HIS A 576 -2.34 26.25 34.40
CA HIS A 576 -3.27 26.90 33.48
C HIS A 576 -2.54 27.90 32.57
N LEU A 577 -2.82 27.83 31.27
CA LEU A 577 -3.08 28.96 30.38
C LEU A 577 -3.71 28.47 29.08
#